data_AF-A0A1H4VCD2-F1
#
_entry.id   AF-A0A1H4VCD2-F1
#
_cell.length_a   1.000
_cell.length_b   1.000
_cell.length_c   1.000
_cell.angle_alpha   90.00
_cell.angle_beta   90.00
_cell.angle_gamma   90.00
#
_symmetry.space_group_name_H-M   'P 1'
#
loop_
_entity.id
_entity.type
_entity.pdbx_description
1 polymer ?
#
loop_
_entity_poly.entity_id
_entity_poly.type
_entity_poly.pdbx_seq_one_letter_code
_entity_poly.pdbx_strand_id
1 'polypeptide(L)' 'MLERYPLREELGKTMFVFEKFGKYYGHIIKSRTDKAPALLVFETAKYESIELLKADYPPFVEKV' A
#
# COMPACT_ATOMS: atom_id res chain seq x y z
N MET A 1 -1.72 -11.55 -2.85
CA MET A 1 -1.80 -10.10 -3.14
C MET A 1 -3.11 -9.87 -3.88
N LEU A 2 -3.97 -9.00 -3.37
CA LEU A 2 -5.28 -8.68 -3.95
C LEU A 2 -5.19 -7.53 -4.94
N GLU A 3 -4.56 -6.43 -4.53
CA GLU A 3 -4.35 -5.26 -5.36
C GLU A 3 -3.09 -4.52 -4.94
N ARG A 4 -2.65 -3.58 -5.77
CA ARG A 4 -1.61 -2.62 -5.41
C ARG A 4 -1.94 -1.25 -5.98
N TYR A 5 -1.57 -0.20 -5.26
CA TYR A 5 -1.80 1.16 -5.70
C TYR A 5 -0.71 2.13 -5.18
N PRO A 6 -0.37 3.18 -5.95
CA PRO A 6 0.49 4.25 -5.45
C PRO A 6 -0.20 4.97 -4.29
N LEU A 7 0.55 5.31 -3.24
CA LEU A 7 0.00 6.05 -2.09
C LEU A 7 -0.13 7.54 -2.41
N ARG A 8 -1.24 8.14 -1.95
CA ARG A 8 -1.52 9.57 -2.16
C ARG A 8 -0.49 10.48 -1.51
N GLU A 9 -0.21 10.23 -0.25
CA GLU A 9 0.63 11.11 0.59
C GLU A 9 2.12 10.79 0.47
N GLU A 10 2.44 9.59 -0.04
CA GLU A 10 3.78 9.06 -0.04
C GLU A 10 4.27 8.76 -1.47
N LEU A 11 4.70 9.83 -2.16
CA LEU A 11 5.24 9.72 -3.52
C LEU A 11 6.42 8.74 -3.59
N GLY A 12 6.38 7.85 -4.59
CA GLY A 12 7.40 6.81 -4.77
C GLY A 12 7.25 5.60 -3.84
N LYS A 13 6.14 5.51 -3.09
CA LYS A 13 5.74 4.30 -2.35
C LYS A 13 4.46 3.70 -2.94
N THR A 14 4.38 2.39 -2.87
CA THR A 14 3.25 1.60 -3.38
C THR A 14 2.73 0.73 -2.26
N MET A 15 1.41 0.77 -2.05
CA MET A 15 0.69 -0.14 -1.18
C MET A 15 0.43 -1.46 -1.92
N PHE A 16 0.70 -2.58 -1.27
CA PHE A 16 0.34 -3.92 -1.72
C PHE A 16 -0.63 -4.51 -0.72
N VAL A 17 -1.86 -4.77 -1.12
CA VAL A 17 -2.92 -5.28 -0.24
C VAL A 17 -2.94 -6.80 -0.27
N PHE A 18 -3.08 -7.39 0.90
CA PHE A 18 -3.20 -8.82 1.13
C PHE A 18 -4.42 -9.11 2.00
N GLU A 19 -4.93 -10.33 1.89
CA GLU A 19 -5.94 -10.87 2.79
C GLU A 19 -5.38 -12.09 3.52
N LYS A 20 -5.77 -12.23 4.78
CA LYS A 20 -5.44 -13.37 5.64
C LYS A 20 -6.53 -13.57 6.69
N PHE A 21 -7.22 -14.71 6.63
CA PHE A 21 -8.28 -15.10 7.56
C PHE A 21 -9.43 -14.09 7.67
N GLY A 22 -9.88 -13.57 6.53
CA GLY A 22 -10.95 -12.58 6.41
C GLY A 22 -10.52 -11.15 6.77
N LYS A 23 -9.24 -10.92 7.08
CA LYS A 23 -8.70 -9.58 7.40
C LYS A 23 -7.78 -9.09 6.29
N TYR A 24 -7.73 -7.77 6.11
CA TYR A 24 -6.94 -7.11 5.07
C TYR A 24 -5.77 -6.36 5.68
N TYR A 25 -4.60 -6.45 5.08
CA TYR A 25 -3.41 -5.70 5.52
C TYR A 25 -2.55 -5.32 4.32
N GLY A 26 -1.72 -4.31 4.52
CA GLY A 26 -0.96 -3.67 3.48
C GLY A 26 0.55 -3.78 3.72
N HIS A 27 1.31 -3.99 2.66
CA HIS A 27 2.74 -3.75 2.63
C HIS A 27 3.03 -2.48 1.85
N ILE A 28 3.61 -1.50 2.50
CA ILE A 28 4.11 -0.30 1.85
C ILE A 28 5.53 -0.58 1.39
N ILE A 29 5.73 -0.56 0.07
CA ILE A 29 7.02 -0.78 -0.56
C ILE A 29 7.50 0.56 -1.13
N LYS A 30 8.73 0.95 -0.79
CA LYS A 30 9.45 2.02 -1.48
C LYS A 30 9.97 1.49 -2.81
N SER A 31 9.69 2.21 -3.90
CA SER A 31 10.11 1.84 -5.24
C SER A 31 11.63 1.74 -5.37
N ARG A 32 12.08 0.82 -6.23
CA ARG A 32 13.49 0.72 -6.63
C ARG A 32 13.93 2.02 -7.30
N THR A 33 15.16 2.44 -7.02
CA THR A 33 15.87 3.49 -7.74
C THR A 33 17.15 2.90 -8.34
N ASP A 34 17.83 3.63 -9.21
CA ASP A 34 19.13 3.19 -9.77
C ASP A 34 20.19 2.95 -8.70
N LYS A 35 20.00 3.55 -7.51
CA LYS A 35 20.94 3.50 -6.39
C LYS A 35 20.50 2.57 -5.25
N ALA A 36 19.26 2.08 -5.24
CA ALA A 36 18.73 1.28 -4.14
C ALA A 36 17.61 0.32 -4.60
N PRO A 37 17.59 -0.94 -4.09
CA PRO A 37 16.52 -1.89 -4.40
C PRO A 37 15.17 -1.41 -3.83
N ALA A 38 14.08 -2.05 -4.30
CA ALA A 38 12.78 -1.87 -3.66
C ALA A 38 12.82 -2.44 -2.23
N LEU A 39 12.17 -1.76 -1.29
CA LEU A 39 12.24 -2.10 0.13
C LEU A 39 10.86 -2.05 0.78
N LEU A 40 10.52 -3.10 1.55
CA LEU A 40 9.38 -3.06 2.47
C LEU A 40 9.69 -2.05 3.57
N VAL A 41 8.94 -0.95 3.60
CA VAL A 41 9.12 0.10 4.62
C VAL A 41 8.17 -0.08 5.79
N PHE A 42 6.99 -0.66 5.56
CA PHE A 42 5.98 -0.80 6.59
C PHE A 42 4.97 -1.90 6.26
N GLU A 43 4.51 -2.62 7.29
CA GLU A 43 3.33 -3.48 7.24
C GLU A 43 2.24 -2.84 8.08
N THR A 44 1.04 -2.67 7.52
CA THR A 44 -0.09 -2.06 8.24
C THR A 44 -0.66 -3.00 9.28
N ALA A 45 -1.47 -2.45 10.19
CA ALA A 45 -2.38 -3.26 10.98
C ALA A 45 -3.34 -4.05 10.06
N LYS A 46 -4.01 -5.05 10.64
CA LYS A 46 -5.08 -5.80 9.98
C LYS A 46 -6.40 -5.05 10.13
N TYR A 47 -7.12 -4.95 9.03
CA TYR A 47 -8.41 -4.28 8.88
C TYR A 47 -9.51 -5.30 8.58
N GLU A 48 -10.75 -4.94 8.92
CA GLU A 48 -11.94 -5.75 8.61
C GLU A 48 -12.33 -5.69 7.13
N SER A 49 -11.94 -4.63 6.43
CA SER A 49 -12.27 -4.42 5.03
C SER A 49 -11.17 -3.64 4.30
N ILE A 50 -11.17 -3.72 2.97
CA ILE A 50 -10.25 -2.96 2.11
C ILE A 50 -10.54 -1.47 2.19
N GLU A 51 -11.80 -1.07 2.36
CA GLU A 51 -12.23 0.32 2.44
C GLU A 51 -11.63 1.02 3.66
N LEU A 52 -11.58 0.34 4.81
CA LEU A 52 -10.94 0.87 6.02
C LEU A 52 -9.43 1.05 5.81
N LEU A 53 -8.78 0.07 5.18
CA LEU A 53 -7.36 0.17 4.84
C LEU A 53 -7.10 1.36 3.88
N LYS A 54 -7.96 1.53 2.87
CA LYS A 54 -7.87 2.66 1.92
C LYS A 54 -8.25 4.00 2.51
N ALA A 55 -9.03 4.04 3.59
CA ALA A 55 -9.31 5.28 4.31
C ALA A 55 -8.04 5.80 5.01
N ASP A 56 -7.29 4.91 5.66
CA ASP A 56 -6.02 5.25 6.32
C ASP A 56 -4.86 5.42 5.32
N TYR A 57 -4.86 4.63 4.25
CA TYR A 57 -3.82 4.62 3.21
C TYR A 57 -4.43 4.85 1.84
N PRO A 58 -4.84 6.10 1.51
CA PRO A 58 -5.57 6.39 0.30
C PRO A 58 -4.71 6.25 -0.97
N PRO A 59 -5.32 5.76 -2.07
CA PRO A 59 -4.65 5.73 -3.36
C PRO A 59 -4.39 7.14 -3.91
N PHE A 60 -3.27 7.30 -4.60
CA PHE A 60 -3.00 8.44 -5.46
C PHE A 60 -3.99 8.40 -6.63
N VAL A 61 -4.80 9.45 -6.76
CA VAL A 61 -5.71 9.63 -7.88
C VAL A 61 -5.15 10.79 -8.68
N GLU A 62 -4.63 10.51 -9.87
CA GLU A 62 -4.24 11.55 -10.81
C GLU A 62 -5.52 12.30 -11.20
N LYS A 63 -5.61 13.59 -10.84
CA LYS A 63 -6.73 14.41 -11.27
C LYS A 63 -6.56 14.66 -12.77
N VAL A 64 -7.39 13.99 -13.57
CA VAL A 64 -7.55 14.25 -15.02
C VAL A 64 -8.21 15.60 -15.22
#